data_AF-A0A1Q7Q849-F1
#
_entry.id   AF-A0A1Q7Q849-F1
#
_cell.length_a   1.000
_cell.length_b   1.000
_cell.length_c   1.000
_cell.angle_alpha   90.00
_cell.angle_beta   90.00
_cell.angle_gamma   90.00
#
_symmetry.space_group_name_H-M   'P 1'
#
loop_
_entity.id
_entity.type
_entity.pdbx_description
1 polymer ?
#
loop_
_entity_poly.entity_id
_entity_poly.type
_entity_poly.pdbx_seq_one_letter_code
_entity_poly.pdbx_strand_id
1 'polypeptide(L)'
;MHWNVSERVGRIRWVFLPLGLAALVAVGAHAAADVVGDRVLWLVDRVDAFFDAIWSSWSFTAPLVEVIGLTQRTWFARAVALCWELAADALIAVPLLGYEERDAAREWQLGRDMLRRIRSPLLLVRPAATLLVGIAGAFSLARMVQGSVQLAVHLSWLAHFLRALILVAVLVVLVPRAVFRSVEHERTAPYRMAAAVVLLPLLIAAVLSWR
;
A
#
# COMPACT_ATOMS: atom_id res chain seq x y z
N MET A 1 18.58 24.14 32.40
CA MET A 1 17.42 23.40 31.85
C MET A 1 17.94 22.14 31.16
N HIS A 2 18.18 21.07 31.93
CA HIS A 2 18.71 19.80 31.42
C HIS A 2 17.54 18.93 30.96
N TRP A 3 17.28 18.94 29.65
CA TRP A 3 16.37 17.97 29.05
C TRP A 3 16.97 16.57 29.19
N ASN A 4 16.26 15.63 29.82
CA ASN A 4 16.66 14.23 29.84
C ASN A 4 16.65 13.69 28.40
N VAL A 5 17.63 12.84 28.06
CA VAL A 5 17.78 12.26 26.72
C VAL A 5 16.48 11.58 26.24
N SER A 6 15.72 11.00 27.16
CA SER A 6 14.41 10.39 26.90
C SER A 6 13.36 11.37 26.38
N GLU A 7 13.30 12.61 26.90
CA GLU A 7 12.34 13.62 26.44
C GLU A 7 12.70 14.16 25.07
N ARG A 8 14.00 14.29 24.77
CA ARG A 8 14.46 14.69 23.42
C ARG A 8 14.14 13.62 22.39
N VAL A 9 14.42 12.36 22.72
CA VAL A 9 14.09 11.21 21.86
C VAL A 9 12.58 11.11 21.65
N GLY A 10 11.77 11.31 22.70
CA GLY A 10 10.32 11.32 22.60
C GLY A 10 9.78 12.40 21.66
N ARG A 11 10.32 13.62 21.72
CA ARG A 11 9.90 14.73 20.85
C ARG A 11 10.23 14.49 19.38
N ILE A 12 11.41 13.92 19.11
CA ILE A 12 11.83 13.53 17.77
C ILE A 12 10.91 12.40 17.26
N ARG A 13 10.75 11.34 18.06
CA ARG A 13 9.96 10.16 17.68
C ARG A 13 8.51 10.50 17.32
N TRP A 14 7.88 11.45 18.00
CA TRP A 14 6.51 11.90 17.68
C TRP A 14 6.35 12.44 16.24
N VAL A 15 7.39 13.03 15.65
CA VAL A 15 7.36 13.51 14.26
C VAL A 15 7.76 12.39 13.28
N PHE A 16 8.82 11.66 13.60
CA PHE A 16 9.37 10.65 12.68
C PHE A 16 8.51 9.39 12.58
N LEU A 17 7.76 9.04 13.61
CA LEU A 17 6.92 7.84 13.61
C LEU A 17 5.72 7.96 12.65
N PRO A 18 4.86 9.00 12.71
CA PRO A 18 3.76 9.17 11.75
C PRO A 18 4.28 9.35 10.31
N LEU A 19 5.38 10.09 10.13
CA LEU A 19 6.03 10.22 8.82
C LEU A 19 6.59 8.90 8.32
N GLY A 20 7.22 8.11 9.19
CA GLY A 20 7.77 6.79 8.86
C GLY A 20 6.67 5.78 8.51
N LEU A 21 5.54 5.81 9.22
CA LEU A 21 4.37 4.98 8.90
C LEU A 21 3.76 5.39 7.55
N ALA A 22 3.58 6.70 7.32
CA ALA A 22 3.08 7.22 6.06
C ALA A 22 4.01 6.89 4.90
N ALA A 23 5.32 7.07 5.05
CA ALA A 23 6.32 6.75 4.05
C ALA A 23 6.41 5.25 3.76
N LEU A 24 6.40 4.40 4.80
CA LEU A 24 6.40 2.94 4.63
C LEU A 24 5.19 2.48 3.82
N VAL A 25 4.02 3.01 4.15
CA VAL A 25 2.78 2.67 3.47
C VAL A 25 2.75 3.26 2.07
N ALA A 26 3.21 4.49 1.84
CA ALA A 26 3.31 5.06 0.50
C ALA A 26 4.28 4.26 -0.39
N VAL A 27 5.47 3.91 0.12
CA VAL A 27 6.43 3.05 -0.59
C VAL A 27 5.84 1.66 -0.86
N GLY A 28 5.11 1.11 0.10
CA GLY A 28 4.42 -0.17 -0.07
C GLY A 28 3.25 -0.11 -1.04
N ALA A 29 2.54 1.02 -1.10
CA ALA A 29 1.39 1.23 -1.95
C ALA A 29 1.85 1.44 -3.38
N HIS A 30 2.91 2.21 -3.59
CA HIS A 30 3.61 2.32 -4.86
C HIS A 30 4.15 0.97 -5.34
N ALA A 31 4.85 0.22 -4.47
CA ALA A 31 5.35 -1.12 -4.83
C ALA A 31 4.22 -2.13 -5.09
N ALA A 32 3.08 -2.01 -4.40
CA ALA A 32 1.89 -2.80 -4.67
C ALA A 32 1.20 -2.34 -5.96
N ALA A 33 1.18 -1.04 -6.24
CA ALA A 33 0.62 -0.43 -7.44
C ALA A 33 1.45 -0.76 -8.69
N ASP A 34 2.76 -0.95 -8.58
CA ASP A 34 3.59 -1.49 -9.66
C ASP A 34 3.17 -2.93 -10.00
N VAL A 35 3.00 -3.79 -8.99
CA VAL A 35 2.57 -5.19 -9.19
C VAL A 35 1.12 -5.26 -9.69
N VAL A 36 0.24 -4.44 -9.15
CA VAL A 36 -1.16 -4.32 -9.59
C VAL A 36 -1.21 -3.70 -10.99
N GLY A 37 -0.37 -2.73 -11.29
CA GLY A 37 -0.23 -2.04 -12.57
C GLY A 37 0.23 -3.00 -13.66
N ASP A 38 1.26 -3.80 -13.41
CA ASP A 38 1.72 -4.87 -14.30
C ASP A 38 0.63 -5.93 -14.55
N ARG A 39 -0.19 -6.24 -13.53
CA ARG A 39 -1.29 -7.20 -13.64
C ARG A 39 -2.53 -6.63 -14.32
N VAL A 40 -2.84 -5.36 -14.09
CA VAL A 40 -3.92 -4.64 -14.76
C VAL A 40 -3.55 -4.41 -16.23
N LEU A 41 -2.29 -4.08 -16.53
CA LEU A 41 -1.76 -4.04 -17.89
C LEU A 41 -1.87 -5.42 -18.53
N TRP A 42 -1.42 -6.49 -17.87
CA TRP A 42 -1.59 -7.85 -18.38
C TRP A 42 -3.06 -8.23 -18.62
N LEU A 43 -3.98 -7.83 -17.73
CA LEU A 43 -5.41 -8.10 -17.88
C LEU A 43 -6.03 -7.28 -19.02
N VAL A 44 -5.69 -6.00 -19.13
CA VAL A 44 -6.12 -5.11 -20.21
C VAL A 44 -5.58 -5.63 -21.54
N ASP A 45 -4.31 -6.01 -21.62
CA ASP A 45 -3.70 -6.62 -22.82
C ASP A 45 -4.37 -7.94 -23.17
N ARG A 46 -4.78 -8.75 -22.18
CA ARG A 46 -5.49 -10.02 -22.38
C ARG A 46 -6.92 -9.81 -22.88
N VAL A 47 -7.58 -8.78 -22.36
CA VAL A 47 -8.94 -8.38 -22.74
C VAL A 47 -8.90 -7.76 -24.13
N ASP A 48 -7.95 -6.89 -24.43
CA ASP A 48 -7.71 -6.29 -25.74
C ASP A 48 -7.41 -7.38 -26.78
N ALA A 49 -6.49 -8.32 -26.48
CA ALA A 49 -6.21 -9.46 -27.35
C ALA A 49 -7.42 -10.39 -27.55
N PHE A 50 -8.31 -10.51 -26.57
CA PHE A 50 -9.56 -11.27 -26.67
C PHE A 50 -10.60 -10.54 -27.53
N PHE A 51 -10.72 -9.22 -27.36
CA PHE A 51 -11.56 -8.37 -28.21
C PHE A 51 -11.04 -8.34 -29.65
N ASP A 52 -9.73 -8.22 -29.88
CA ASP A 52 -9.10 -8.32 -31.20
C ASP A 52 -9.32 -9.71 -31.82
N ALA A 53 -9.19 -10.79 -31.04
CA ALA A 53 -9.45 -12.14 -31.54
C ALA A 53 -10.92 -12.37 -31.92
N ILE A 54 -11.87 -11.74 -31.24
CA ILE A 54 -13.31 -11.87 -31.54
C ILE A 54 -13.71 -10.92 -32.68
N TRP A 55 -13.28 -9.66 -32.64
CA TRP A 55 -13.69 -8.64 -33.61
C TRP A 55 -12.87 -8.63 -34.91
N SER A 56 -11.68 -9.26 -34.95
CA SER A 56 -10.96 -9.51 -36.22
C SER A 56 -11.75 -10.40 -37.19
N SER A 57 -12.76 -11.13 -36.69
CA SER A 57 -13.64 -11.95 -37.53
C SER A 57 -14.83 -11.18 -38.14
N TRP A 58 -15.08 -9.93 -37.73
CA TRP A 58 -16.24 -9.12 -38.18
C TRP A 58 -15.78 -7.82 -38.84
N SER A 59 -15.68 -7.83 -40.17
CA SER A 59 -15.18 -6.75 -41.05
C SER A 59 -16.02 -5.46 -41.11
N PHE A 60 -17.01 -5.29 -40.22
CA PHE A 60 -18.03 -4.24 -40.34
C PHE A 60 -17.87 -3.06 -39.35
N THR A 61 -17.07 -3.20 -38.28
CA THR A 61 -16.87 -2.13 -37.26
C THR A 61 -15.49 -1.48 -37.27
N ALA A 62 -14.62 -1.83 -38.22
CA ALA A 62 -13.26 -1.31 -38.35
C ALA A 62 -13.15 0.24 -38.38
N PRO A 63 -14.04 1.02 -39.05
CA PRO A 63 -13.84 2.47 -39.15
C PRO A 63 -14.41 3.28 -37.97
N LEU A 64 -15.22 2.70 -37.08
CA LEU A 64 -15.82 3.41 -35.93
C LEU A 64 -14.93 3.39 -34.66
N VAL A 65 -13.98 2.47 -34.59
CA VAL A 65 -13.07 2.26 -33.44
C VAL A 65 -11.74 3.02 -33.58
N GLU A 66 -11.46 3.57 -34.77
CA GLU A 66 -10.23 4.31 -35.12
C GLU A 66 -10.27 5.82 -34.79
N VAL A 67 -11.39 6.34 -34.27
CA VAL A 67 -11.52 7.79 -33.97
C VAL A 67 -10.72 8.21 -32.73
N ILE A 68 -10.32 7.26 -31.86
CA ILE A 68 -9.46 7.53 -30.71
C ILE A 68 -8.21 6.66 -30.85
N GLY A 69 -7.09 7.30 -31.23
CA GLY A 69 -5.84 6.59 -31.46
C GLY A 69 -5.41 5.77 -30.24
N LEU A 70 -4.85 4.58 -30.48
CA LEU A 70 -4.31 3.66 -29.46
C LEU A 70 -3.48 4.40 -28.39
N THR A 71 -2.64 5.33 -28.81
CA THR A 71 -1.80 6.15 -27.92
C THR A 71 -2.61 7.03 -26.95
N GLN A 72 -3.75 7.60 -27.40
CA GLN A 72 -4.65 8.39 -26.54
C GLN A 72 -5.37 7.50 -25.52
N ARG A 73 -5.75 6.28 -25.91
CA ARG A 73 -6.35 5.29 -25.00
C ARG A 73 -5.35 4.86 -23.91
N THR A 74 -4.11 4.56 -24.29
CA THR A 74 -3.05 4.18 -23.33
C THR A 74 -2.72 5.32 -22.37
N TRP A 75 -2.63 6.56 -22.88
CA TRP A 75 -2.35 7.72 -22.03
C TRP A 75 -3.48 7.98 -21.02
N PHE A 76 -4.74 7.92 -21.48
CA PHE A 76 -5.90 8.07 -20.61
C PHE A 76 -5.95 6.96 -19.54
N ALA A 77 -5.73 5.71 -19.92
CA ALA A 77 -5.67 4.59 -18.97
C ALA A 77 -4.58 4.77 -17.92
N ARG A 78 -3.38 5.23 -18.32
CA ARG A 78 -2.28 5.55 -17.38
C ARG A 78 -2.61 6.73 -16.46
N ALA A 79 -3.26 7.77 -16.98
CA ALA A 79 -3.67 8.91 -16.17
C ALA A 79 -4.73 8.51 -15.12
N VAL A 80 -5.72 7.70 -15.51
CA VAL A 80 -6.72 7.15 -14.58
C VAL A 80 -6.06 6.24 -13.54
N ALA A 81 -5.12 5.39 -13.94
CA ALA A 81 -4.37 4.54 -13.02
C ALA A 81 -3.55 5.36 -12.02
N LEU A 82 -2.89 6.43 -12.46
CA LEU A 82 -2.15 7.35 -11.59
C LEU A 82 -3.08 8.06 -10.60
N CYS A 83 -4.22 8.58 -11.06
CA CYS A 83 -5.20 9.22 -10.18
C CYS A 83 -5.75 8.23 -9.14
N TRP A 84 -5.95 6.97 -9.55
CA TRP A 84 -6.37 5.90 -8.66
C TRP A 84 -5.31 5.57 -7.61
N GLU A 85 -4.05 5.44 -8.02
CA GLU A 85 -2.90 5.18 -7.14
C GLU A 85 -2.77 6.30 -6.10
N LEU A 86 -2.79 7.55 -6.52
CA LEU A 86 -2.75 8.71 -5.62
C LEU A 86 -3.93 8.75 -4.65
N ALA A 87 -5.12 8.35 -5.10
CA ALA A 87 -6.29 8.26 -4.23
C ALA A 87 -6.14 7.14 -3.19
N ALA A 88 -5.62 5.97 -3.58
CA ALA A 88 -5.32 4.88 -2.67
C ALA A 88 -4.25 5.28 -1.64
N ASP A 89 -3.18 5.94 -2.07
CA ASP A 89 -2.14 6.48 -1.21
C ASP A 89 -2.70 7.46 -0.19
N ALA A 90 -3.52 8.42 -0.64
CA ALA A 90 -4.14 9.38 0.25
C ALA A 90 -5.05 8.68 1.29
N LEU A 91 -5.82 7.68 0.86
CA LEU A 91 -6.73 6.95 1.75
C LEU A 91 -5.99 6.10 2.79
N ILE A 92 -4.80 5.58 2.50
CA ILE A 92 -4.07 4.73 3.44
C ILE A 92 -3.05 5.55 4.25
N ALA A 93 -2.30 6.46 3.63
CA ALA A 93 -1.19 7.18 4.26
C ALA A 93 -1.63 8.39 5.09
N VAL A 94 -2.61 9.18 4.64
CA VAL A 94 -3.04 10.40 5.36
C VAL A 94 -3.54 10.10 6.78
N PRO A 95 -4.35 9.05 7.04
CA PRO A 95 -4.76 8.69 8.40
C PRO A 95 -3.61 8.37 9.36
N LEU A 96 -2.46 7.94 8.84
CA LEU A 96 -1.27 7.58 9.61
C LEU A 96 -0.52 8.82 10.12
N LEU A 97 -0.68 9.97 9.46
CA LEU A 97 -0.10 11.23 9.92
C LEU A 97 -0.66 11.68 11.27
N GLY A 98 -1.90 11.30 11.57
CA GLY A 98 -2.53 11.53 12.87
C GLY A 98 -2.28 10.42 13.89
N TYR A 99 -1.26 9.58 13.71
CA TYR A 99 -0.92 8.55 14.69
C TYR A 99 -0.31 9.18 15.94
N GLU A 100 -0.93 8.91 17.08
CA GLU A 100 -0.39 9.25 18.40
C GLU A 100 0.24 8.02 19.01
N GLU A 101 1.52 8.13 19.40
CA GLU A 101 2.25 7.03 20.01
C GLU A 101 1.70 6.70 21.40
N ARG A 102 1.45 5.42 21.66
CA ARG A 102 0.93 4.91 22.93
C ARG A 102 1.77 3.74 23.42
N ASP A 103 1.61 3.41 24.70
CA ASP A 103 2.24 2.21 25.26
C ASP A 103 1.79 0.95 24.49
N ALA A 104 2.74 0.09 24.12
CA ALA A 104 2.47 -1.12 23.32
C ALA A 104 1.40 -2.03 23.95
N ALA A 105 1.38 -2.13 25.28
CA ALA A 105 0.36 -2.90 26.01
C ALA A 105 -1.05 -2.32 25.84
N ARG A 106 -1.18 -1.00 25.86
CA ARG A 106 -2.46 -0.31 25.62
C ARG A 106 -2.88 -0.43 24.16
N GLU A 107 -1.96 -0.25 23.21
CA GLU A 107 -2.24 -0.43 21.78
C GLU A 107 -2.78 -1.83 21.49
N TRP A 108 -2.16 -2.86 22.06
CA TRP A 108 -2.60 -4.24 21.88
C TRP A 108 -3.98 -4.52 22.47
N GLN A 109 -4.27 -3.99 23.66
CA GLN A 109 -5.60 -4.12 24.29
C GLN A 109 -6.68 -3.42 23.45
N LEU A 110 -6.42 -2.16 23.06
CA LEU A 110 -7.32 -1.36 22.25
C LEU A 110 -7.57 -2.04 20.90
N GLY A 111 -6.51 -2.52 20.24
CA GLY A 111 -6.59 -3.26 18.98
C GLY A 111 -7.44 -4.53 19.07
N ARG A 112 -7.27 -5.35 20.11
CA ARG A 112 -8.08 -6.56 20.33
C ARG A 112 -9.55 -6.24 20.59
N ASP A 113 -9.82 -5.26 21.45
CA ASP A 113 -11.18 -4.82 21.74
C ASP A 113 -11.85 -4.20 20.52
N MET A 114 -11.06 -3.55 19.66
CA MET A 114 -11.54 -3.01 18.41
C MET A 114 -11.92 -4.11 17.43
N LEU A 115 -11.05 -5.12 17.24
CA LEU A 115 -11.28 -6.26 16.36
C LEU A 115 -12.54 -7.03 16.76
N ARG A 116 -12.72 -7.29 18.06
CA ARG A 116 -13.91 -7.98 18.61
C ARG A 116 -15.22 -7.26 18.35
N ARG A 117 -15.18 -5.94 18.18
CA ARG A 117 -16.36 -5.09 17.97
C ARG A 117 -16.62 -4.79 16.50
N ILE A 118 -15.83 -5.34 15.56
CA ILE A 118 -16.07 -5.20 14.13
C ILE A 118 -17.33 -6.00 13.76
N ARG A 119 -18.36 -5.28 13.31
CA ARG A 119 -19.67 -5.85 12.94
C ARG A 119 -19.92 -5.87 11.43
N SER A 120 -19.08 -5.18 10.66
CA SER A 120 -19.23 -5.04 9.20
C SER A 120 -17.92 -5.35 8.49
N PRO A 121 -17.94 -6.14 7.39
CA PRO A 121 -16.76 -6.43 6.59
C PRO A 121 -16.17 -5.19 5.93
N LEU A 122 -16.97 -4.13 5.71
CA LEU A 122 -16.49 -2.87 5.15
C LEU A 122 -15.43 -2.19 6.03
N LEU A 123 -15.49 -2.39 7.34
CA LEU A 123 -14.50 -1.87 8.29
C LEU A 123 -13.13 -2.54 8.18
N LEU A 124 -13.05 -3.69 7.49
CA LEU A 124 -11.81 -4.44 7.32
C LEU A 124 -11.10 -4.11 6.00
N VAL A 125 -11.76 -3.42 5.08
CA VAL A 125 -11.20 -3.13 3.74
C VAL A 125 -9.93 -2.29 3.87
N ARG A 126 -9.99 -1.13 4.53
CA ARG A 126 -8.79 -0.29 4.72
C ARG A 126 -7.71 -0.96 5.58
N PRO A 127 -8.02 -1.62 6.71
CA PRO A 127 -7.02 -2.38 7.46
C PRO A 127 -6.34 -3.49 6.68
N ALA A 128 -7.10 -4.25 5.87
CA ALA A 128 -6.53 -5.27 5.01
C ALA A 128 -5.64 -4.66 3.93
N ALA A 129 -6.07 -3.55 3.31
CA ALA A 129 -5.26 -2.86 2.31
C ALA A 129 -3.96 -2.33 2.94
N THR A 130 -4.06 -1.71 4.11
CA THR A 130 -2.91 -1.20 4.89
C THR A 130 -1.94 -2.33 5.27
N LEU A 131 -2.45 -3.51 5.62
CA LEU A 131 -1.63 -4.68 5.95
C LEU A 131 -0.84 -5.15 4.73
N LEU A 132 -1.51 -5.37 3.59
CA LEU A 132 -0.87 -5.88 2.37
C LEU A 132 0.16 -4.89 1.85
N VAL A 133 -0.21 -3.60 1.79
CA VAL A 133 0.68 -2.50 1.42
C VAL A 133 1.87 -2.41 2.39
N GLY A 134 1.63 -2.48 3.69
CA GLY A 134 2.69 -2.46 4.71
C GLY A 134 3.67 -3.62 4.56
N ILE A 135 3.19 -4.83 4.23
CA ILE A 135 4.03 -6.00 3.94
C ILE A 135 4.86 -5.76 2.68
N ALA A 136 4.24 -5.31 1.59
CA ALA A 136 4.94 -5.00 0.34
C ALA A 136 6.03 -3.92 0.54
N GLY A 137 5.71 -2.87 1.29
CA GLY A 137 6.65 -1.81 1.69
C GLY A 137 7.81 -2.34 2.51
N ALA A 138 7.55 -3.26 3.45
CA ALA A 138 8.60 -3.90 4.25
C ALA A 138 9.59 -4.70 3.39
N PHE A 139 9.09 -5.47 2.41
CA PHE A 139 9.94 -6.20 1.46
C PHE A 139 10.73 -5.27 0.55
N SER A 140 10.11 -4.19 0.07
CA SER A 140 10.77 -3.18 -0.76
C SER A 140 11.91 -2.51 0.00
N LEU A 141 11.63 -2.02 1.21
CA LEU A 141 12.61 -1.40 2.09
C LEU A 141 13.76 -2.36 2.44
N ALA A 142 13.45 -3.62 2.79
CA ALA A 142 14.47 -4.61 3.11
C ALA A 142 15.37 -4.93 1.89
N ARG A 143 14.79 -5.03 0.68
CA ARG A 143 15.55 -5.18 -0.57
C ARG A 143 16.44 -3.97 -0.84
N MET A 144 15.91 -2.76 -0.66
CA MET A 144 16.66 -1.53 -0.86
C MET A 144 17.88 -1.47 0.07
N VAL A 145 17.70 -1.76 1.37
CA VAL A 145 18.83 -1.75 2.31
C VAL A 145 19.84 -2.85 2.00
N GLN A 146 19.39 -4.05 1.61
CA GLN A 146 20.31 -5.09 1.15
C GLN A 146 21.17 -4.59 -0.02
N GLY A 147 20.54 -4.02 -1.06
CA GLY A 147 21.23 -3.52 -2.24
C GLY A 147 22.25 -2.42 -1.90
N SER A 148 21.84 -1.45 -1.08
CA SER A 148 22.71 -0.35 -0.64
C SER A 148 23.91 -0.84 0.17
N VAL A 149 23.71 -1.76 1.12
CA VAL A 149 24.79 -2.31 1.95
C VAL A 149 25.73 -3.18 1.13
N GLN A 150 25.18 -3.98 0.21
CA GLN A 150 25.97 -4.84 -0.66
C GLN A 150 26.83 -4.02 -1.63
N LEU A 151 26.33 -2.87 -2.10
CA LEU A 151 27.10 -1.93 -2.92
C LEU A 151 28.16 -1.17 -2.10
N ALA A 152 27.84 -0.76 -0.88
CA ALA A 152 28.73 0.10 -0.08
C ALA A 152 29.85 -0.67 0.64
N VAL A 153 29.56 -1.88 1.13
CA VAL A 153 30.45 -2.62 2.04
C VAL A 153 30.99 -3.90 1.38
N HIS A 154 30.42 -4.33 0.25
CA HIS A 154 30.76 -5.57 -0.46
C HIS A 154 30.73 -6.84 0.41
N LEU A 155 30.06 -6.81 1.57
CA LEU A 155 29.86 -7.93 2.48
C LEU A 155 28.46 -8.52 2.33
N SER A 156 28.35 -9.62 1.60
CA SER A 156 27.07 -10.29 1.30
C SER A 156 26.34 -10.78 2.55
N TRP A 157 27.05 -11.39 3.50
CA TRP A 157 26.43 -11.90 4.74
C TRP A 157 25.81 -10.77 5.58
N LEU A 158 26.47 -9.62 5.66
CA LEU A 158 25.97 -8.46 6.39
C LEU A 158 24.73 -7.88 5.71
N ALA A 159 24.73 -7.79 4.38
CA ALA A 159 23.58 -7.33 3.62
C ALA A 159 22.34 -8.24 3.82
N HIS A 160 22.53 -9.56 3.79
CA HIS A 160 21.45 -10.52 4.05
C HIS A 160 20.95 -10.46 5.51
N PHE A 161 21.86 -10.30 6.47
CA PHE A 161 21.49 -10.13 7.88
C PHE A 161 20.67 -8.86 8.11
N LEU A 162 21.12 -7.72 7.57
CA LEU A 162 20.38 -6.45 7.66
C LEU A 162 19.02 -6.50 6.96
N ARG A 163 18.93 -7.16 5.81
CA ARG A 163 17.65 -7.41 5.12
C ARG A 163 16.67 -8.12 6.06
N ALA A 164 17.08 -9.24 6.65
CA ALA A 164 16.24 -10.02 7.55
C ALA A 164 15.86 -9.22 8.80
N LEU A 165 16.82 -8.52 9.41
CA LEU A 165 16.60 -7.69 10.59
C LEU A 165 15.57 -6.58 10.32
N ILE A 166 15.73 -5.84 9.22
CA ILE A 166 14.81 -4.75 8.84
C ILE A 166 13.43 -5.30 8.50
N LEU A 167 13.36 -6.39 7.74
CA LEU A 167 12.09 -7.02 7.41
C LEU A 167 11.32 -7.39 8.68
N VAL A 168 11.97 -8.08 9.63
CA VAL A 168 11.34 -8.46 10.91
C VAL A 168 10.97 -7.22 11.72
N ALA A 169 11.88 -6.24 11.85
CA ALA A 169 11.61 -5.02 12.61
C ALA A 169 10.39 -4.26 12.05
N VAL A 170 10.30 -4.09 10.73
CA VAL A 170 9.19 -3.37 10.09
C VAL A 170 7.88 -4.15 10.21
N LEU A 171 7.90 -5.47 9.95
CA LEU A 171 6.72 -6.32 10.04
C LEU A 171 6.16 -6.46 11.46
N VAL A 172 7.03 -6.46 12.47
CA VAL A 172 6.62 -6.64 13.87
C VAL A 172 6.28 -5.32 14.54
N VAL A 173 6.96 -4.23 14.18
CA VAL A 173 6.81 -2.94 14.88
C VAL A 173 5.91 -1.97 14.12
N LEU A 174 6.16 -1.75 12.82
CA LEU A 174 5.51 -0.66 12.07
C LEU A 174 4.20 -1.09 11.42
N VAL A 175 4.18 -2.24 10.75
CA VAL A 175 2.98 -2.72 10.04
C VAL A 175 1.78 -2.89 10.99
N PRO A 176 1.92 -3.50 12.18
CA PRO A 176 0.78 -3.66 13.09
C PRO A 176 0.24 -2.31 13.55
N ARG A 177 1.11 -1.33 13.81
CA ARG A 177 0.73 0.04 14.20
C ARG A 177 -0.06 0.76 13.10
N ALA A 178 0.39 0.62 11.85
CA ALA A 178 -0.34 1.16 10.69
C ALA A 178 -1.74 0.54 10.57
N VAL A 179 -1.83 -0.79 10.72
CA VAL A 179 -3.11 -1.53 10.68
C VAL A 179 -4.02 -1.11 11.82
N PHE A 180 -3.54 -1.02 13.07
CA PHE A 180 -4.36 -0.58 14.19
C PHE A 180 -4.89 0.84 13.98
N ARG A 181 -4.05 1.75 13.47
CA ARG A 181 -4.47 3.11 13.16
C ARG A 181 -5.56 3.16 12.08
N SER A 182 -5.46 2.31 11.06
CA SER A 182 -6.48 2.23 10.02
C SER A 182 -7.84 1.73 10.56
N VAL A 183 -7.83 0.80 11.52
CA VAL A 183 -9.05 0.32 12.21
C VAL A 183 -9.67 1.43 13.06
N GLU A 184 -8.85 2.26 13.71
CA GLU A 184 -9.32 3.44 14.45
C GLU A 184 -10.00 4.46 13.55
N HIS A 185 -9.35 4.77 12.43
CA HIS A 185 -9.84 5.76 11.49
C HIS A 185 -11.17 5.32 10.84
N GLU A 186 -11.31 4.05 10.48
CA GLU A 186 -12.56 3.53 9.90
C GLU A 186 -13.78 3.67 10.83
N ARG A 187 -13.62 3.86 12.15
CA ARG A 187 -14.75 4.10 13.05
C ARG A 187 -15.27 5.53 13.04
N THR A 188 -14.44 6.48 12.65
CA THR A 188 -14.79 7.91 12.63
C THR A 188 -14.91 8.43 11.21
N ALA A 189 -14.45 7.66 10.21
CA ALA A 189 -14.49 8.04 8.80
C ALA A 189 -15.93 8.18 8.30
N PRO A 190 -16.30 9.35 7.73
CA PRO A 190 -17.62 9.57 7.11
C PRO A 190 -17.74 8.97 5.69
N TYR A 191 -16.63 8.67 5.01
CA TYR A 191 -16.60 8.25 3.60
C TYR A 191 -16.18 6.79 3.38
N ARG A 192 -16.69 5.85 4.20
CA ARG A 192 -16.24 4.44 4.20
C ARG A 192 -16.57 3.71 2.91
N MET A 193 -17.74 3.96 2.32
CA MET A 193 -18.12 3.32 1.06
C MET A 193 -17.25 3.80 -0.10
N ALA A 194 -16.94 5.10 -0.17
CA ALA A 194 -16.03 5.64 -1.18
C ALA A 194 -14.62 5.07 -1.02
N ALA A 195 -14.11 4.98 0.22
CA ALA A 195 -12.83 4.34 0.49
C ALA A 195 -12.83 2.85 0.09
N ALA A 196 -13.93 2.14 0.37
CA ALA A 196 -14.05 0.75 -0.02
C ALA A 196 -14.05 0.56 -1.54
N VAL A 197 -14.73 1.42 -2.30
CA VAL A 197 -14.72 1.39 -3.77
C VAL A 197 -13.29 1.52 -4.32
N VAL A 198 -12.47 2.41 -3.74
CA VAL A 198 -11.08 2.61 -4.17
C VAL A 198 -10.14 1.49 -3.71
N LEU A 199 -10.37 0.90 -2.52
CA LEU A 199 -9.43 -0.06 -1.94
C LEU A 199 -9.76 -1.53 -2.25
N LEU A 200 -11.01 -1.88 -2.59
CA LEU A 200 -11.40 -3.25 -2.92
C LEU A 200 -10.68 -3.81 -4.15
N PRO A 201 -10.58 -3.08 -5.27
CA PRO A 201 -9.88 -3.59 -6.45
C PRO A 201 -8.40 -3.87 -6.17
N LEU A 202 -7.76 -3.05 -5.32
CA LEU A 202 -6.39 -3.25 -4.88
C LEU A 202 -6.24 -4.52 -4.02
N LEU A 203 -7.21 -4.79 -3.13
CA LEU A 203 -7.25 -6.03 -2.36
C LEU A 203 -7.44 -7.27 -3.25
N ILE A 204 -8.38 -7.21 -4.19
CA ILE A 204 -8.67 -8.30 -5.12
C ILE A 204 -7.42 -8.59 -5.96
N ALA A 205 -6.79 -7.56 -6.52
CA ALA A 205 -5.58 -7.71 -7.32
C ALA A 205 -4.43 -8.30 -6.50
N ALA A 206 -4.24 -7.85 -5.25
CA ALA A 206 -3.22 -8.39 -4.36
C ALA A 206 -3.47 -9.88 -4.01
N VAL A 207 -4.71 -10.27 -3.71
CA VAL A 207 -5.06 -11.68 -3.42
C VAL A 207 -4.89 -12.57 -4.65
N LEU A 208 -5.29 -12.10 -5.83
CA LEU A 208 -5.12 -12.82 -7.09
C LEU A 208 -3.66 -12.98 -7.48
N SER A 209 -2.78 -12.06 -7.06
CA SER A 209 -1.34 -12.13 -7.35
C SER A 209 -0.60 -13.24 -6.58
N TRP A 210 -1.18 -13.75 -5.48
CA TRP A 210 -0.58 -14.78 -4.63
C TRP A 210 -0.94 -16.21 -5.08
N ARG A 211 -1.89 -16.37 -6.01
CA ARG A 211 -2.24 -17.66 -6.63
C ARG A 211 -1.48 -17.87 -7.93
#